data_AF-A0A246RP61-F1
#
_entry.id   AF-A0A246RP61-F1
#
_cell.length_a   1.000
_cell.length_b   1.000
_cell.length_c   1.000
_cell.angle_alpha   90.00
_cell.angle_beta   90.00
_cell.angle_gamma   90.00
#
_symmetry.space_group_name_H-M   'P 1'
#
loop_
_entity.id
_entity.type
_entity.pdbx_description
1 polymer ?
#
loop_
_entity_poly.entity_id
_entity_poly.type
_entity_poly.pdbx_seq_one_letter_code
_entity_poly.pdbx_strand_id
1 'polypeptide(L)'
;MTAGQSLADGAAGIALLHLETGNWPAAYEALRDATAGGVSISDGASLFYGAPALAFVLATTDHPGLAQARSATADGTATVTRRRLDAAHLRIDRHEQPHYAEYDLIRGLTGLGVVLRRLGDHDLLRQVLDYLVRLTEPQGELPGWWCRNGPERRQPPPAGGHANLGIAHGITGPLALLALTLRDGITVAGHTTAITRISRWLDAWKQQTDGTIWWPQTITLTDLHHGTPAQRTPLRPSWCYGTPGIARAQQLTARALRDTTRQHLAETAFTTCVTDPEQLRRLTDRSLCHGTAGLVATARRIASDALTWIPLAAVEDLHRQTAPTTNEPEGLLDGRAGADLVTAVAAAWDACLLLT
;
A
#
# COMPACT_ATOMS: atom_id res chain seq x y z
N MET A 1 -13.18 -19.15 -1.80
CA MET A 1 -12.92 -17.81 -2.36
C MET A 1 -12.67 -18.00 -3.84
N THR A 2 -13.49 -17.44 -4.73
CA THR A 2 -13.20 -17.48 -6.17
C THR A 2 -12.01 -16.56 -6.44
N ALA A 3 -11.02 -17.04 -7.20
CA ALA A 3 -9.84 -16.24 -7.54
C ALA A 3 -10.21 -15.01 -8.40
N GLY A 4 -11.32 -15.06 -9.14
CA GLY A 4 -11.72 -14.01 -10.09
C GLY A 4 -11.88 -12.61 -9.48
N GLN A 5 -12.42 -12.48 -8.27
CA GLN A 5 -12.65 -11.17 -7.61
C GLN A 5 -11.37 -10.54 -7.04
N SER A 6 -10.22 -11.21 -7.13
CA SER A 6 -8.96 -10.67 -6.63
C SER A 6 -8.48 -9.54 -7.55
N LEU A 7 -8.27 -8.35 -7.00
CA LEU A 7 -7.56 -7.28 -7.71
C LEU A 7 -6.09 -7.67 -7.90
N ALA A 8 -5.51 -8.37 -6.92
CA ALA A 8 -4.09 -8.73 -6.92
C ALA A 8 -3.76 -9.79 -7.99
N ASP A 9 -4.54 -10.87 -8.03
CA ASP A 9 -4.17 -12.09 -8.75
C ASP A 9 -5.25 -12.56 -9.74
N GLY A 10 -6.36 -11.84 -9.82
CA GLY A 10 -7.57 -12.29 -10.49
C GLY A 10 -8.04 -11.39 -11.64
N ALA A 11 -9.21 -11.74 -12.16
CA ALA A 11 -9.85 -11.06 -13.29
C ALA A 11 -10.18 -9.58 -12.99
N ALA A 12 -10.36 -9.18 -11.73
CA ALA A 12 -10.53 -7.77 -11.39
C ALA A 12 -9.27 -6.92 -11.70
N GLY A 13 -8.07 -7.47 -11.51
CA GLY A 13 -6.81 -6.82 -11.91
C GLY A 13 -6.65 -6.71 -13.42
N ILE A 14 -7.06 -7.76 -14.15
CA ILE A 14 -7.06 -7.78 -15.63
C ILE A 14 -8.07 -6.77 -16.18
N ALA A 15 -9.27 -6.69 -15.58
CA ALA A 15 -10.27 -5.69 -15.93
C ALA A 15 -9.73 -4.26 -15.77
N LEU A 16 -9.00 -3.98 -14.67
CA LEU A 16 -8.37 -2.68 -14.45
C LEU A 16 -7.40 -2.33 -15.59
N LEU A 17 -6.52 -3.25 -15.98
CA LEU A 17 -5.61 -3.04 -17.12
C LEU A 17 -6.38 -2.65 -18.39
N HIS A 18 -7.43 -3.39 -18.73
CA HIS A 18 -8.21 -3.15 -19.94
C HIS A 18 -9.01 -1.85 -19.92
N LEU A 19 -9.53 -1.46 -18.75
CA LEU A 19 -10.19 -0.15 -18.59
C LEU A 19 -9.20 0.99 -18.80
N GLU A 20 -8.01 0.92 -18.19
CA GLU A 20 -6.98 1.97 -18.29
C GLU A 20 -6.34 2.06 -19.68
N THR A 21 -6.36 0.97 -20.46
CA THR A 21 -5.87 0.93 -21.85
C THR A 21 -6.97 1.15 -22.89
N GLY A 22 -8.23 1.34 -22.46
CA GLY A 22 -9.37 1.59 -23.34
C GLY A 22 -9.90 0.36 -24.10
N ASN A 23 -9.47 -0.85 -23.75
CA ASN A 23 -9.96 -2.09 -24.36
C ASN A 23 -11.29 -2.55 -23.70
N TRP A 24 -12.37 -1.87 -24.08
CA TRP A 24 -13.71 -2.08 -23.52
C TRP A 24 -14.26 -3.52 -23.60
N PRO A 25 -14.16 -4.22 -24.75
CA PRO A 25 -14.63 -5.60 -24.83
C PRO A 25 -13.93 -6.52 -23.83
N ALA A 26 -12.60 -6.47 -23.76
CA ALA A 26 -11.82 -7.30 -22.84
C ALA A 26 -12.05 -6.90 -21.37
N ALA A 27 -12.24 -5.61 -21.08
CA ALA A 27 -12.61 -5.15 -19.75
C ALA A 27 -13.95 -5.76 -19.30
N TYR A 28 -14.95 -5.79 -20.17
CA TYR A 28 -16.27 -6.33 -19.83
C TYR A 28 -16.24 -7.85 -19.62
N GLU A 29 -15.48 -8.58 -20.43
CA GLU A 29 -15.24 -10.02 -20.24
C GLU A 29 -14.58 -10.30 -18.89
N ALA A 30 -13.49 -9.59 -18.57
CA ALA A 30 -12.80 -9.73 -17.30
C ALA A 30 -13.69 -9.37 -16.09
N LEU A 31 -14.55 -8.33 -16.20
CA LEU A 31 -15.54 -8.00 -15.16
C LEU A 31 -16.60 -9.10 -14.98
N ARG A 32 -17.04 -9.74 -16.06
CA ARG A 32 -17.96 -10.88 -15.99
C ARG A 32 -17.31 -12.07 -15.31
N ASP A 33 -16.06 -12.37 -15.65
CA ASP A 33 -15.30 -13.46 -15.02
C ASP A 33 -15.05 -13.19 -13.54
N ALA A 34 -14.71 -11.94 -13.19
CA ALA A 34 -14.53 -11.53 -11.80
C ALA A 34 -15.80 -11.72 -10.97
N THR A 35 -16.98 -11.54 -11.57
CA THR A 35 -18.28 -11.54 -10.87
C THR A 35 -19.09 -12.83 -11.07
N ALA A 36 -18.60 -13.80 -11.84
CA ALA A 36 -19.33 -15.03 -12.20
C ALA A 36 -19.79 -15.85 -10.98
N GLY A 37 -19.03 -15.82 -9.88
CA GLY A 37 -19.35 -16.50 -8.62
C GLY A 37 -20.08 -15.63 -7.59
N GLY A 38 -20.66 -14.50 -8.00
CA GLY A 38 -21.18 -13.46 -7.11
C GLY A 38 -20.09 -12.48 -6.66
N VAL A 39 -20.38 -11.63 -5.67
CA VAL A 39 -19.46 -10.63 -5.12
C VAL A 39 -19.41 -10.75 -3.59
N SER A 40 -18.22 -10.92 -3.03
CA SER A 40 -18.03 -11.14 -1.59
C SER A 40 -18.06 -9.84 -0.78
N ILE A 41 -18.82 -9.83 0.31
CA ILE A 41 -18.81 -8.83 1.39
C ILE A 41 -18.44 -9.47 2.75
N SER A 42 -17.76 -10.62 2.72
CA SER A 42 -17.31 -11.35 3.91
C SER A 42 -16.17 -10.61 4.63
N ASP A 43 -15.74 -11.12 5.80
CA ASP A 43 -14.65 -10.52 6.57
C ASP A 43 -13.31 -10.50 5.84
N GLY A 44 -13.15 -11.33 4.80
CA GLY A 44 -11.98 -11.32 3.93
C GLY A 44 -11.99 -10.23 2.86
N ALA A 45 -13.09 -9.48 2.69
CA ALA A 45 -13.18 -8.42 1.69
C ALA A 45 -12.28 -7.22 2.05
N SER A 46 -11.54 -6.73 1.07
CA SER A 46 -10.55 -5.66 1.19
C SER A 46 -10.37 -4.94 -0.15
N LEU A 47 -9.48 -3.94 -0.18
CA LEU A 47 -9.05 -3.30 -1.44
C LEU A 47 -8.64 -4.31 -2.52
N PHE A 48 -8.09 -5.46 -2.13
CA PHE A 48 -7.61 -6.47 -3.07
C PHE A 48 -8.55 -7.67 -3.26
N TYR A 49 -9.71 -7.71 -2.59
CA TYR A 49 -10.66 -8.80 -2.74
C TYR A 49 -12.12 -8.41 -2.48
N GLY A 50 -13.03 -8.88 -3.33
CA GLY A 50 -14.48 -8.75 -3.11
C GLY A 50 -15.07 -7.41 -3.56
N ALA A 51 -16.15 -6.97 -2.90
CA ALA A 51 -16.84 -5.74 -3.25
C ALA A 51 -15.93 -4.49 -3.28
N PRO A 52 -15.01 -4.27 -2.31
CA PRO A 52 -14.14 -3.09 -2.36
C PRO A 52 -13.15 -3.09 -3.51
N ALA A 53 -12.61 -4.26 -3.88
CA ALA A 53 -11.78 -4.41 -5.08
C ALA A 53 -12.54 -4.02 -6.35
N LEU A 54 -13.76 -4.54 -6.52
CA LEU A 54 -14.60 -4.21 -7.68
C LEU A 54 -15.03 -2.73 -7.68
N ALA A 55 -15.37 -2.17 -6.51
CA ALA A 55 -15.68 -0.75 -6.38
C ALA A 55 -14.50 0.12 -6.83
N PHE A 56 -13.28 -0.24 -6.44
CA PHE A 56 -12.06 0.45 -6.88
C PHE A 56 -11.88 0.41 -8.41
N VAL A 57 -12.08 -0.77 -9.03
CA VAL A 57 -11.95 -0.95 -10.48
C VAL A 57 -13.04 -0.20 -11.24
N LEU A 58 -14.30 -0.30 -10.79
CA LEU A 58 -15.44 0.32 -11.45
C LEU A 58 -15.44 1.85 -11.32
N ALA A 59 -14.76 2.41 -10.33
CA ALA A 59 -14.54 3.85 -10.18
C ALA A 59 -13.55 4.46 -11.21
N THR A 60 -13.03 3.66 -12.15
CA THR A 60 -12.26 4.16 -13.31
C THR A 60 -13.15 4.72 -14.42
N THR A 61 -14.47 4.49 -14.36
CA THR A 61 -15.37 4.80 -15.47
C THR A 61 -16.77 5.19 -15.04
N ASP A 62 -17.36 6.12 -15.78
CA ASP A 62 -18.76 6.53 -15.66
C ASP A 62 -19.71 5.83 -16.66
N HIS A 63 -19.26 4.78 -17.35
CA HIS A 63 -20.07 4.09 -18.37
C HIS A 63 -21.48 3.73 -17.83
N PRO A 64 -22.59 4.15 -18.48
CA PRO A 64 -23.95 3.99 -17.94
C PRO A 64 -24.34 2.55 -17.64
N GLY A 65 -23.90 1.60 -18.49
CA GLY A 65 -24.16 0.17 -18.31
C GLY A 65 -23.56 -0.45 -17.04
N LEU A 66 -22.63 0.25 -16.37
CA LEU A 66 -22.00 -0.21 -15.12
C LEU A 66 -22.52 0.56 -13.89
N ALA A 67 -23.49 1.45 -14.03
CA ALA A 67 -23.99 2.28 -12.93
C ALA A 67 -24.55 1.44 -11.76
N GLN A 68 -25.32 0.39 -12.05
CA GLN A 68 -25.86 -0.51 -11.03
C GLN A 68 -24.73 -1.27 -10.30
N ALA A 69 -23.72 -1.74 -11.04
CA ALA A 69 -22.57 -2.44 -10.46
C ALA A 69 -21.75 -1.52 -9.55
N ARG A 70 -21.52 -0.25 -9.97
CA ARG A 70 -20.89 0.78 -9.15
C ARG A 70 -21.64 1.00 -7.83
N SER A 71 -22.95 1.21 -7.90
CA SER A 71 -23.79 1.40 -6.70
C SER A 71 -23.70 0.19 -5.75
N ALA A 72 -23.92 -1.02 -6.27
CA ALA A 72 -23.93 -2.23 -5.45
C ALA A 72 -22.58 -2.52 -4.78
N THR A 73 -21.47 -2.28 -5.49
CA THR A 73 -20.12 -2.47 -4.94
C THR A 73 -19.73 -1.38 -3.95
N ALA A 74 -20.19 -0.14 -4.14
CA ALA A 74 -20.04 0.93 -3.15
C ALA A 74 -20.81 0.62 -1.85
N ASP A 75 -22.06 0.16 -1.95
CA ASP A 75 -22.86 -0.25 -0.79
C ASP A 75 -22.24 -1.44 -0.03
N GLY A 76 -21.72 -2.42 -0.78
CA GLY A 76 -20.98 -3.54 -0.22
C GLY A 76 -19.69 -3.09 0.50
N THR A 77 -18.97 -2.13 -0.09
CA THR A 77 -17.76 -1.53 0.53
C THR A 77 -18.09 -0.82 1.82
N ALA A 78 -19.16 -0.02 1.84
CA ALA A 78 -19.60 0.68 3.03
C ALA A 78 -20.00 -0.30 4.15
N THR A 79 -20.71 -1.38 3.80
CA THR A 79 -21.11 -2.44 4.73
C THR A 79 -19.89 -3.13 5.36
N VAL A 80 -18.92 -3.55 4.55
CA VAL A 80 -17.68 -4.16 5.03
C VAL A 80 -16.90 -3.20 5.93
N THR A 81 -16.79 -1.93 5.53
CA THR A 81 -16.01 -0.95 6.27
C THR A 81 -16.59 -0.66 7.65
N ARG A 82 -17.92 -0.42 7.76
CA ARG A 82 -18.57 -0.18 9.05
C ARG A 82 -18.38 -1.36 10.01
N ARG A 83 -18.65 -2.59 9.55
CA ARG A 83 -18.46 -3.80 10.37
C ARG A 83 -17.03 -3.91 10.92
N ARG A 84 -16.04 -3.56 10.10
CA ARG A 84 -14.63 -3.66 10.49
C ARG A 84 -14.18 -2.52 11.39
N LEU A 85 -14.73 -1.32 11.22
CA LEU A 85 -14.54 -0.21 12.16
C LEU A 85 -15.08 -0.56 13.55
N ASP A 86 -16.30 -1.11 13.61
CA ASP A 86 -16.91 -1.53 14.88
C ASP A 86 -16.04 -2.54 15.62
N ALA A 87 -15.56 -3.57 14.91
CA ALA A 87 -14.67 -4.58 15.48
C ALA A 87 -13.33 -3.99 15.95
N ALA A 88 -12.74 -3.10 15.15
CA ALA A 88 -11.45 -2.49 15.45
C ALA A 88 -11.53 -1.52 16.64
N HIS A 89 -12.61 -0.73 16.74
CA HIS A 89 -12.84 0.13 17.90
C HIS A 89 -13.07 -0.69 19.17
N LEU A 90 -13.89 -1.75 19.12
CA LEU A 90 -14.10 -2.64 20.25
C LEU A 90 -12.80 -3.29 20.76
N ARG A 91 -11.89 -3.66 19.85
CA ARG A 91 -10.55 -4.15 20.21
C ARG A 91 -9.74 -3.07 20.94
N ILE A 92 -9.72 -1.83 20.42
CA ILE A 92 -8.99 -0.72 21.06
C ILE A 92 -9.55 -0.47 22.47
N ASP A 93 -10.88 -0.49 22.64
CA ASP A 93 -11.55 -0.28 23.92
C ASP A 93 -11.25 -1.40 24.95
N ARG A 94 -10.88 -2.59 24.46
CA ARG A 94 -10.41 -3.72 25.29
C ARG A 94 -8.90 -3.69 25.56
N HIS A 95 -8.19 -2.69 25.04
CA HIS A 95 -6.73 -2.57 25.12
C HIS A 95 -6.00 -3.80 24.54
N GLU A 96 -6.58 -4.42 23.52
CA GLU A 96 -6.00 -5.57 22.83
C GLU A 96 -5.09 -5.13 21.68
N GLN A 97 -4.06 -5.93 21.38
CA GLN A 97 -3.15 -5.67 20.26
C GLN A 97 -3.83 -6.00 18.91
N PRO A 98 -3.61 -5.18 17.85
CA PRO A 98 -4.21 -5.44 16.55
C PRO A 98 -3.62 -6.67 15.86
N HIS A 99 -4.42 -7.23 14.96
CA HIS A 99 -3.92 -8.09 13.88
C HIS A 99 -3.48 -7.20 12.71
N TYR A 100 -2.36 -7.51 12.03
CA TYR A 100 -1.84 -6.65 10.93
C TYR A 100 -2.91 -6.37 9.85
N ALA A 101 -3.64 -7.42 9.45
CA ALA A 101 -4.74 -7.35 8.48
C ALA A 101 -5.95 -6.49 8.93
N GLU A 102 -5.99 -5.99 10.17
CA GLU A 102 -6.99 -5.02 10.62
C GLU A 102 -6.71 -3.64 10.02
N TYR A 103 -5.46 -3.19 10.03
CA TYR A 103 -5.10 -1.83 9.63
C TYR A 103 -4.39 -1.73 8.29
N ASP A 104 -3.77 -2.79 7.79
CA ASP A 104 -2.87 -2.68 6.64
C ASP A 104 -3.53 -2.25 5.31
N LEU A 105 -2.70 -2.05 4.29
CA LEU A 105 -3.16 -1.67 2.96
C LEU A 105 -3.82 -2.84 2.22
N ILE A 106 -3.23 -4.05 2.27
CA ILE A 106 -3.67 -5.16 1.42
C ILE A 106 -5.03 -5.73 1.88
N ARG A 107 -5.20 -5.86 3.19
CA ARG A 107 -6.34 -6.53 3.82
C ARG A 107 -7.09 -5.63 4.79
N GLY A 108 -6.53 -4.51 5.21
CA GLY A 108 -7.01 -3.70 6.32
C GLY A 108 -7.87 -2.50 5.96
N LEU A 109 -8.18 -1.74 7.00
CA LEU A 109 -8.95 -0.50 6.95
C LEU A 109 -8.21 0.60 6.17
N THR A 110 -6.87 0.57 6.08
CA THR A 110 -6.15 1.50 5.17
C THR A 110 -6.55 1.25 3.73
N GLY A 111 -6.59 -0.02 3.29
CA GLY A 111 -7.05 -0.35 1.94
C GLY A 111 -8.49 0.08 1.68
N LEU A 112 -9.38 -0.11 2.66
CA LEU A 112 -10.77 0.36 2.54
C LEU A 112 -10.84 1.89 2.47
N GLY A 113 -9.99 2.61 3.21
CA GLY A 113 -9.84 4.06 3.10
C GLY A 113 -9.41 4.53 1.70
N VAL A 114 -8.54 3.78 1.02
CA VAL A 114 -8.19 4.05 -0.39
C VAL A 114 -9.41 3.95 -1.30
N VAL A 115 -10.23 2.90 -1.14
CA VAL A 115 -11.46 2.74 -1.92
C VAL A 115 -12.42 3.89 -1.66
N LEU A 116 -12.68 4.24 -0.40
CA LEU A 116 -13.60 5.32 -0.03
C LEU A 116 -13.13 6.68 -0.53
N ARG A 117 -11.82 6.96 -0.46
CA ARG A 117 -11.21 8.15 -1.06
C ARG A 117 -11.49 8.21 -2.56
N ARG A 118 -11.33 7.10 -3.28
CA ARG A 118 -11.62 7.02 -4.72
C ARG A 118 -13.10 7.19 -5.04
N LEU A 119 -13.99 6.68 -4.20
CA LEU A 119 -15.44 6.80 -4.34
C LEU A 119 -15.99 8.18 -3.97
N GLY A 120 -15.20 9.02 -3.27
CA GLY A 120 -15.67 10.31 -2.75
C GLY A 120 -16.57 10.20 -1.51
N ASP A 121 -16.60 9.06 -0.82
CA ASP A 121 -17.33 8.88 0.44
C ASP A 121 -16.51 9.44 1.61
N HIS A 122 -16.50 10.77 1.72
CA HIS A 122 -15.68 11.49 2.70
C HIS A 122 -16.13 11.24 4.14
N ASP A 123 -17.41 10.91 4.39
CA ASP A 123 -17.92 10.71 5.74
C ASP A 123 -17.48 9.37 6.31
N LEU A 124 -17.56 8.30 5.52
CA LEU A 124 -17.03 7.00 5.96
C LEU A 124 -15.50 6.97 5.94
N LEU A 125 -14.87 7.69 5.01
CA LEU A 125 -13.42 7.88 5.01
C LEU A 125 -12.94 8.53 6.32
N ARG A 126 -13.60 9.59 6.80
CA ARG A 126 -13.25 10.21 8.10
C ARG A 126 -13.32 9.23 9.26
N GLN A 127 -14.29 8.30 9.28
CA GLN A 127 -14.34 7.26 10.31
C GLN A 127 -13.14 6.31 10.24
N VAL A 128 -12.69 5.95 9.03
CA VAL A 128 -11.44 5.19 8.84
C VAL A 128 -10.23 5.98 9.35
N LEU A 129 -10.16 7.29 9.08
CA LEU A 129 -9.07 8.14 9.55
C LEU A 129 -9.08 8.27 11.08
N ASP A 130 -10.24 8.42 11.71
CA ASP A 130 -10.41 8.42 13.17
C ASP A 130 -9.87 7.13 13.80
N TYR A 131 -10.21 5.99 13.19
CA TYR A 131 -9.64 4.70 13.58
C TYR A 131 -8.11 4.67 13.43
N LEU A 132 -7.56 5.12 12.30
CA LEU A 132 -6.11 5.13 12.09
C LEU A 132 -5.38 6.07 13.05
N VAL A 133 -5.98 7.20 13.44
CA VAL A 133 -5.45 8.06 14.50
C VAL A 133 -5.41 7.29 15.82
N ARG A 134 -6.53 6.68 16.24
CA ARG A 134 -6.61 5.87 17.48
C ARG A 134 -5.62 4.70 17.48
N LEU A 135 -5.41 4.05 16.33
CA LEU A 135 -4.43 2.96 16.17
C LEU A 135 -3.01 3.40 16.53
N THR A 136 -2.66 4.67 16.31
CA THR A 136 -1.30 5.16 16.59
C THR A 136 -1.07 5.48 18.06
N GLU A 137 -2.10 5.54 18.90
CA GLU A 137 -1.93 5.84 20.32
C GLU A 137 -1.13 4.73 21.01
N PRO A 138 -0.07 5.07 21.77
CA PRO A 138 0.81 4.08 22.39
C PRO A 138 0.08 3.26 23.46
N GLN A 139 0.49 1.99 23.58
CA GLN A 139 0.05 1.08 24.64
C GLN A 139 1.26 0.77 25.54
N GLY A 140 1.41 1.55 26.61
CA GLY A 140 2.64 1.53 27.42
C GLY A 140 3.84 2.01 26.60
N GLU A 141 4.89 1.20 26.53
CA GLU A 141 6.09 1.49 25.73
C GLU A 141 5.96 1.09 24.25
N LEU A 142 4.90 0.35 23.89
CA LEU A 142 4.71 -0.15 22.54
C LEU A 142 3.88 0.83 21.70
N PRO A 143 4.17 0.98 20.40
CA PRO A 143 3.27 1.69 19.50
C PRO A 143 1.93 0.95 19.38
N GLY A 144 0.83 1.67 19.18
CA GLY A 144 -0.50 1.05 19.13
C GLY A 144 -0.75 0.06 17.98
N TRP A 145 0.13 0.04 16.97
CA TRP A 145 0.13 -0.93 15.86
C TRP A 145 1.01 -2.17 16.10
N TRP A 146 1.51 -2.38 17.32
CA TRP A 146 2.30 -3.56 17.65
C TRP A 146 1.48 -4.85 17.50
N CYS A 147 1.92 -5.74 16.61
CA CYS A 147 1.19 -6.95 16.22
C CYS A 147 1.82 -8.21 16.78
N ARG A 148 0.98 -9.20 17.15
CA ARG A 148 1.44 -10.56 17.49
C ARG A 148 1.52 -11.51 16.31
N ASN A 149 1.07 -11.09 15.13
CA ASN A 149 1.03 -11.89 13.91
C ASN A 149 1.71 -11.15 12.76
N GLY A 150 2.26 -11.92 11.81
CA GLY A 150 2.88 -11.41 10.59
C GLY A 150 2.19 -11.98 9.35
N PRO A 151 2.41 -11.38 8.16
CA PRO A 151 1.83 -11.87 6.92
C PRO A 151 2.49 -13.14 6.38
N GLU A 152 3.71 -13.46 6.84
CA GLU A 152 4.40 -14.69 6.45
C GLU A 152 3.79 -15.90 7.18
N ARG A 153 2.92 -16.64 6.49
CA ARG A 153 2.18 -17.77 7.08
C ARG A 153 3.08 -18.96 7.43
N ARG A 154 4.26 -19.06 6.81
CA ARG A 154 5.19 -20.18 7.01
C ARG A 154 6.19 -19.95 8.13
N GLN A 155 6.23 -18.76 8.71
CA GLN A 155 7.13 -18.42 9.81
C GLN A 155 6.32 -17.99 11.02
N PRO A 156 6.65 -18.50 12.22
CA PRO A 156 6.03 -17.99 13.42
C PRO A 156 6.35 -16.49 13.56
N PRO A 157 5.41 -15.67 14.02
CA PRO A 157 5.68 -14.26 14.28
C PRO A 157 6.78 -14.14 15.35
N PRO A 158 7.54 -13.02 15.36
CA PRO A 158 8.55 -12.77 16.38
C PRO A 158 7.98 -12.90 17.80
N ALA A 159 8.75 -13.52 18.69
CA ALA A 159 8.36 -13.65 20.09
C ALA A 159 8.13 -12.26 20.71
N GLY A 160 6.99 -12.08 21.38
CA GLY A 160 6.59 -10.77 21.92
C GLY A 160 5.96 -9.81 20.90
N GLY A 161 5.84 -10.20 19.62
CA GLY A 161 5.26 -9.39 18.56
C GLY A 161 6.27 -8.43 17.90
N HIS A 162 5.75 -7.56 17.03
CA HIS A 162 6.56 -6.61 16.27
C HIS A 162 5.78 -5.39 15.78
N ALA A 163 6.50 -4.31 15.46
CA ALA A 163 6.00 -3.21 14.64
C ALA A 163 6.50 -3.36 13.20
N ASN A 164 5.58 -3.52 12.24
CA ASN A 164 5.89 -3.69 10.82
C ASN A 164 6.05 -2.32 10.13
N LEU A 165 7.14 -2.14 9.37
CA LEU A 165 7.46 -0.87 8.69
C LEU A 165 7.11 -0.86 7.19
N GLY A 166 6.67 -1.98 6.61
CA GLY A 166 6.30 -2.05 5.19
C GLY A 166 5.07 -1.21 4.84
N ILE A 167 4.93 -0.81 3.58
CA ILE A 167 3.73 -0.10 3.12
C ILE A 167 2.53 -1.04 2.95
N ALA A 168 2.78 -2.29 2.54
CA ALA A 168 1.72 -3.26 2.26
C ALA A 168 1.03 -3.75 3.55
N HIS A 169 1.82 -4.03 4.58
CA HIS A 169 1.37 -4.72 5.80
C HIS A 169 1.77 -4.00 7.11
N GLY A 170 2.44 -2.86 7.01
CA GLY A 170 2.96 -2.10 8.15
C GLY A 170 2.40 -0.70 8.24
N ILE A 171 2.98 0.08 9.16
CA ILE A 171 2.50 1.42 9.52
C ILE A 171 2.70 2.47 8.41
N THR A 172 3.55 2.17 7.45
CA THR A 172 3.84 3.05 6.31
C THR A 172 2.62 3.19 5.37
N GLY A 173 1.75 2.18 5.29
CA GLY A 173 0.46 2.28 4.59
C GLY A 173 -0.47 3.33 5.23
N PRO A 174 -0.83 3.19 6.52
CA PRO A 174 -1.55 4.20 7.27
C PRO A 174 -0.94 5.61 7.14
N LEU A 175 0.38 5.74 7.24
CA LEU A 175 1.07 7.02 7.06
C LEU A 175 0.78 7.66 5.69
N ALA A 176 0.92 6.89 4.61
CA ALA A 176 0.68 7.40 3.27
C ALA A 176 -0.78 7.83 3.07
N LEU A 177 -1.76 7.05 3.56
CA LEU A 177 -3.17 7.45 3.48
C LEU A 177 -3.46 8.72 4.30
N LEU A 178 -2.94 8.82 5.53
CA LEU A 178 -3.09 10.02 6.36
C LEU A 178 -2.45 11.25 5.67
N ALA A 179 -1.27 11.10 5.08
CA ALA A 179 -0.61 12.18 4.36
C ALA A 179 -1.39 12.63 3.11
N LEU A 180 -1.92 11.68 2.33
CA LEU A 180 -2.74 11.98 1.14
C LEU A 180 -4.03 12.71 1.52
N THR A 181 -4.76 12.19 2.50
CA THR A 181 -6.01 12.81 2.96
C THR A 181 -5.80 14.19 3.60
N LEU A 182 -4.67 14.40 4.29
CA LEU A 182 -4.27 15.74 4.75
C LEU A 182 -4.06 16.71 3.58
N ARG A 183 -3.45 16.25 2.47
CA ARG A 183 -3.28 17.08 1.27
C ARG A 183 -4.60 17.38 0.56
N ASP A 184 -5.56 16.46 0.62
CA ASP A 184 -6.90 16.66 0.07
C ASP A 184 -7.78 17.56 0.95
N GLY A 185 -7.31 17.97 2.14
CA GLY A 185 -8.10 18.72 3.12
C GLY A 185 -9.14 17.88 3.86
N ILE A 186 -9.03 16.55 3.80
CA ILE A 186 -9.90 15.60 4.50
C ILE A 186 -9.19 15.16 5.78
N THR A 187 -9.51 15.82 6.89
CA THR A 187 -8.83 15.59 8.18
C THR A 187 -9.80 15.24 9.29
N VAL A 188 -9.24 14.66 10.35
CA VAL A 188 -9.94 14.39 11.62
C VAL A 188 -9.17 14.94 12.83
N ALA A 189 -9.74 14.83 14.03
CA ALA A 189 -9.04 15.20 15.25
C ALA A 189 -7.78 14.33 15.44
N GLY A 190 -6.64 14.95 15.76
CA GLY A 190 -5.37 14.24 15.96
C GLY A 190 -4.65 13.78 14.68
N HIS A 191 -5.15 14.12 13.49
CA HIS A 191 -4.59 13.69 12.19
C HIS A 191 -3.08 13.98 12.04
N THR A 192 -2.68 15.24 12.22
CA THR A 192 -1.26 15.65 12.14
C THR A 192 -0.42 15.05 13.26
N THR A 193 -1.01 14.83 14.45
CA THR A 193 -0.34 14.17 15.58
C THR A 193 -0.02 12.71 15.24
N ALA A 194 -0.96 11.97 14.65
CA ALA A 194 -0.76 10.59 14.21
C ALA A 194 0.35 10.51 13.14
N ILE A 195 0.32 11.39 12.13
CA ILE A 195 1.38 11.49 11.12
C ILE A 195 2.74 11.71 11.79
N THR A 196 2.85 12.71 12.68
CA THR A 196 4.09 13.04 13.37
C THR A 196 4.62 11.88 14.21
N ARG A 197 3.72 11.14 14.87
CA ARG A 197 4.06 9.98 15.69
C ARG A 197 4.64 8.85 14.85
N ILE A 198 4.00 8.50 13.74
CA ILE A 198 4.50 7.47 12.83
C ILE A 198 5.84 7.91 12.21
N SER A 199 5.94 9.16 11.75
CA SER A 199 7.18 9.70 11.18
C SER A 199 8.35 9.60 12.15
N ARG A 200 8.15 10.01 13.41
CA ARG A 200 9.18 9.89 14.46
C ARG A 200 9.60 8.45 14.69
N TRP A 201 8.66 7.51 14.68
CA TRP A 201 8.99 6.09 14.79
C TRP A 201 9.85 5.61 13.62
N LEU A 202 9.47 5.93 12.39
CA LEU A 202 10.27 5.58 11.20
C LEU A 202 11.64 6.26 11.21
N ASP A 203 11.73 7.50 11.68
CA ASP A 203 13.00 8.23 11.77
C ASP A 203 13.94 7.59 12.80
N ALA A 204 13.41 7.13 13.94
CA ALA A 204 14.18 6.47 15.00
C ALA A 204 14.78 5.12 14.55
N TRP A 205 14.12 4.43 13.62
CA TRP A 205 14.56 3.12 13.12
C TRP A 205 15.26 3.18 11.75
N LYS A 206 15.41 4.37 11.18
CA LYS A 206 16.17 4.59 9.95
C LYS A 206 17.62 4.14 10.13
N GLN A 207 18.10 3.34 9.19
CA GLN A 207 19.49 2.86 9.12
C GLN A 207 20.23 3.52 7.97
N GLN A 208 21.56 3.54 8.07
CA GLN A 208 22.44 3.97 7.00
C GLN A 208 23.64 3.03 6.95
N THR A 209 23.89 2.44 5.78
CA THR A 209 25.02 1.53 5.54
C THR A 209 25.63 1.88 4.19
N ASP A 210 26.93 2.16 4.15
CA ASP A 210 27.68 2.50 2.93
C ASP A 210 27.02 3.60 2.06
N GLY A 211 26.39 4.58 2.71
CA GLY A 211 25.70 5.69 2.05
C GLY A 211 24.25 5.41 1.65
N THR A 212 23.78 4.17 1.74
CA THR A 212 22.38 3.79 1.46
C THR A 212 21.52 3.93 2.71
N ILE A 213 20.42 4.68 2.59
CA ILE A 213 19.41 4.82 3.65
C ILE A 213 18.35 3.72 3.49
N TRP A 214 18.00 3.06 4.60
CA TRP A 214 17.02 1.99 4.60
C TRP A 214 16.34 1.82 5.95
N TRP A 215 15.32 0.96 6.00
CA TRP A 215 14.58 0.62 7.21
C TRP A 215 14.48 -0.89 7.37
N PRO A 216 14.55 -1.41 8.62
CA PRO A 216 14.29 -2.81 8.89
C PRO A 216 12.84 -3.17 8.54
N GLN A 217 12.60 -4.44 8.18
CA GLN A 217 11.25 -4.89 7.83
C GLN A 217 10.27 -4.72 9.01
N THR A 218 10.74 -5.09 10.19
CA THR A 218 9.99 -5.12 11.43
C THR A 218 10.89 -4.75 12.59
N ILE A 219 10.33 -4.14 13.63
CA ILE A 219 10.97 -3.94 14.93
C ILE A 219 10.40 -4.95 15.91
N THR A 220 11.24 -5.83 16.44
CA THR A 220 10.87 -6.83 17.46
C THR A 220 11.03 -6.26 18.87
N LEU A 221 10.50 -6.95 19.87
CA LEU A 221 10.66 -6.52 21.27
C LEU A 221 12.15 -6.47 21.67
N THR A 222 12.93 -7.44 21.19
CA THR A 222 14.39 -7.47 21.37
C THR A 222 15.07 -6.26 20.75
N ASP A 223 14.68 -5.87 19.54
CA ASP A 223 15.22 -4.66 18.90
C ASP A 223 14.90 -3.42 19.73
N LEU A 224 13.63 -3.30 20.18
CA LEU A 224 13.16 -2.19 20.99
C LEU A 224 13.95 -2.05 22.30
N HIS A 225 14.19 -3.16 23.00
CA HIS A 225 14.99 -3.17 24.23
C HIS A 225 16.47 -2.80 23.99
N HIS A 226 17.05 -3.24 22.88
CA HIS A 226 18.45 -2.93 22.54
C HIS A 226 18.64 -1.56 21.89
N GLY A 227 17.57 -0.92 21.42
CA GLY A 227 17.63 0.33 20.65
C GLY A 227 18.28 0.20 19.27
N THR A 228 18.52 -1.02 18.77
CA THR A 228 19.13 -1.27 17.46
C THR A 228 18.50 -2.50 16.79
N PRO A 229 18.28 -2.50 15.46
CA PRO A 229 17.66 -3.64 14.79
C PRO A 229 18.66 -4.78 14.57
N ALA A 230 18.18 -6.02 14.67
CA ALA A 230 18.93 -7.23 14.32
C ALA A 230 19.25 -7.33 12.83
N GLN A 231 18.34 -6.84 11.96
CA GLN A 231 18.59 -6.72 10.53
C GLN A 231 19.77 -5.76 10.30
N ARG A 232 20.75 -6.17 9.48
CA ARG A 232 21.98 -5.39 9.22
C ARG A 232 22.08 -4.81 7.82
N THR A 233 21.26 -5.29 6.90
CA THR A 233 21.26 -4.87 5.50
C THR A 233 19.85 -4.55 5.03
N PRO A 234 19.69 -3.66 4.03
CA PRO A 234 18.39 -3.40 3.42
C PRO A 234 17.73 -4.69 2.89
N LEU A 235 16.40 -4.68 2.77
CA LEU A 235 15.68 -5.69 1.99
C LEU A 235 15.81 -5.41 0.47
N ARG A 236 15.19 -6.27 -0.35
CA ARG A 236 15.03 -6.01 -1.79
C ARG A 236 14.34 -4.63 -1.97
N PRO A 237 14.70 -3.83 -2.98
CA PRO A 237 14.08 -2.52 -3.20
C PRO A 237 12.68 -2.65 -3.80
N SER A 238 11.75 -3.23 -3.04
CA SER A 238 10.35 -3.41 -3.42
C SER A 238 9.47 -2.26 -2.93
N TRP A 239 8.31 -2.12 -3.56
CA TRP A 239 7.24 -1.29 -3.04
C TRP A 239 6.74 -1.81 -1.68
N CYS A 240 6.41 -3.11 -1.57
CA CYS A 240 5.71 -3.65 -0.39
C CYS A 240 6.49 -3.60 0.94
N TYR A 241 7.81 -3.88 0.89
CA TYR A 241 8.69 -4.10 2.04
C TYR A 241 10.12 -3.58 1.80
N GLY A 242 10.26 -2.51 1.02
CA GLY A 242 11.55 -1.92 0.70
C GLY A 242 11.59 -0.41 0.89
N THR A 243 12.80 0.12 0.76
CA THR A 243 13.06 1.57 0.75
C THR A 243 12.14 2.33 -0.22
N PRO A 244 11.80 1.85 -1.43
CA PRO A 244 10.90 2.56 -2.33
C PRO A 244 9.53 2.94 -1.73
N GLY A 245 8.82 1.98 -1.14
CA GLY A 245 7.51 2.24 -0.54
C GLY A 245 7.59 3.20 0.66
N ILE A 246 8.59 3.02 1.51
CA ILE A 246 8.80 3.87 2.69
C ILE A 246 9.22 5.29 2.28
N ALA A 247 10.12 5.42 1.32
CA ALA A 247 10.53 6.71 0.77
C ALA A 247 9.34 7.47 0.16
N ARG A 248 8.46 6.80 -0.60
CA ARG A 248 7.26 7.46 -1.13
C ARG A 248 6.33 7.96 -0.03
N ALA A 249 6.05 7.15 1.00
CA ALA A 249 5.21 7.57 2.12
C ALA A 249 5.83 8.76 2.89
N GLN A 250 7.15 8.77 3.07
CA GLN A 250 7.88 9.87 3.69
C GLN A 250 7.82 11.15 2.84
N GLN A 251 7.94 11.03 1.51
CA GLN A 251 7.81 12.17 0.59
C GLN A 251 6.37 12.74 0.59
N LEU A 252 5.34 11.87 0.58
CA LEU A 252 3.95 12.28 0.72
C LEU A 252 3.72 13.04 2.03
N THR A 253 4.27 12.53 3.13
CA THR A 253 4.22 13.17 4.45
C THR A 253 4.91 14.52 4.44
N ALA A 254 6.11 14.59 3.86
CA ALA A 254 6.87 15.82 3.72
C ALA A 254 6.07 16.89 2.98
N ARG A 255 5.41 16.52 1.89
CA ARG A 255 4.54 17.44 1.13
C ARG A 255 3.31 17.87 1.91
N ALA A 256 2.68 16.94 2.63
CA ALA A 256 1.51 17.24 3.46
C ALA A 256 1.84 18.22 4.60
N LEU A 257 3.05 18.11 5.17
CA LEU A 257 3.53 18.97 6.26
C LEU A 257 4.36 20.17 5.80
N ARG A 258 4.65 20.29 4.50
CA ARG A 258 5.58 21.28 3.91
C ARG A 258 6.99 21.22 4.52
N ASP A 259 7.46 20.01 4.82
CA ASP A 259 8.78 19.71 5.40
C ASP A 259 9.79 19.37 4.28
N THR A 260 10.50 20.38 3.79
CA THR A 260 11.48 20.20 2.70
C THR A 260 12.67 19.31 3.09
N THR A 261 13.07 19.31 4.36
CA THR A 261 14.15 18.44 4.86
C THR A 261 13.76 16.97 4.77
N ARG A 262 12.55 16.60 5.21
CA ARG A 262 12.05 15.23 5.05
C ARG A 262 11.89 14.85 3.59
N GLN A 263 11.47 15.78 2.74
CA GLN A 263 11.36 15.54 1.31
C GLN A 263 12.72 15.18 0.69
N HIS A 264 13.76 15.97 0.95
CA HIS A 264 15.12 15.67 0.49
C HIS A 264 15.65 14.34 1.03
N LEU A 265 15.38 14.02 2.29
CA LEU A 265 15.77 12.74 2.89
C LEU A 265 15.09 11.55 2.20
N ALA A 266 13.79 11.65 1.92
CA ALA A 266 13.03 10.62 1.20
C ALA A 266 13.56 10.40 -0.22
N GLU A 267 13.85 11.49 -0.94
CA GLU A 267 14.42 11.44 -2.29
C GLU A 267 15.84 10.86 -2.29
N THR A 268 16.67 11.21 -1.29
CA THR A 268 18.01 10.62 -1.15
C THR A 268 17.93 9.14 -0.81
N ALA A 269 17.02 8.72 0.07
CA ALA A 269 16.82 7.31 0.38
C ALA A 269 16.40 6.51 -0.85
N PHE A 270 15.48 7.06 -1.66
CA PHE A 270 15.10 6.46 -2.92
C PHE A 270 16.27 6.38 -3.90
N THR A 271 16.94 7.51 -4.18
CA THR A 271 18.03 7.58 -5.16
C THR A 271 19.19 6.66 -4.78
N THR A 272 19.68 6.71 -3.54
CA THR A 272 20.79 5.83 -3.10
C THR A 272 20.44 4.34 -3.22
N CYS A 273 19.18 3.99 -2.94
CA CYS A 273 18.67 2.63 -3.08
C CYS A 273 18.65 2.15 -4.55
N VAL A 274 18.22 3.00 -5.48
CA VAL A 274 18.09 2.63 -6.90
C VAL A 274 19.36 2.87 -7.73
N THR A 275 20.39 3.49 -7.16
CA THR A 275 21.71 3.60 -7.79
C THR A 275 22.69 2.52 -7.33
N ASP A 276 22.32 1.71 -6.33
CA ASP A 276 23.11 0.59 -5.84
C ASP A 276 22.88 -0.66 -6.73
N PRO A 277 23.89 -1.13 -7.50
CA PRO A 277 23.74 -2.30 -8.36
C PRO A 277 23.39 -3.59 -7.60
N GLU A 278 23.88 -3.76 -6.37
CA GLU A 278 23.58 -4.96 -5.57
C GLU A 278 22.13 -4.94 -5.06
N GLN A 279 21.56 -3.76 -4.80
CA GLN A 279 20.12 -3.64 -4.53
C GLN A 279 19.29 -3.99 -5.76
N LEU A 280 19.63 -3.42 -6.92
CA LEU A 280 18.88 -3.67 -8.16
C LEU A 280 18.93 -5.14 -8.59
N ARG A 281 20.06 -5.82 -8.41
CA ARG A 281 20.22 -7.26 -8.72
C ARG A 281 19.28 -8.17 -7.94
N ARG A 282 18.68 -7.69 -6.83
CA ARG A 282 17.71 -8.44 -6.04
C ARG A 282 16.31 -8.43 -6.63
N LEU A 283 16.03 -7.57 -7.60
CA LEU A 283 14.77 -7.57 -8.35
C LEU A 283 14.85 -8.64 -9.44
N THR A 284 14.16 -9.75 -9.21
CA THR A 284 14.25 -10.96 -10.04
C THR A 284 13.06 -11.14 -10.99
N ASP A 285 12.06 -10.28 -10.90
CA ASP A 285 10.81 -10.37 -11.64
C ASP A 285 10.28 -8.96 -11.96
N ARG A 286 9.24 -8.91 -12.82
CA ARG A 286 8.61 -7.67 -13.27
C ARG A 286 7.31 -7.33 -12.54
N SER A 287 7.05 -7.91 -11.36
CA SER A 287 5.82 -7.68 -10.59
C SER A 287 5.70 -6.25 -10.05
N LEU A 288 4.45 -5.83 -9.73
CA LEU A 288 4.17 -4.57 -9.03
C LEU A 288 4.46 -4.65 -7.53
N CYS A 289 4.16 -5.79 -6.90
CA CYS A 289 4.30 -5.93 -5.46
C CYS A 289 5.75 -5.78 -5.03
N HIS A 290 6.66 -6.43 -5.77
CA HIS A 290 8.05 -6.55 -5.34
C HIS A 290 9.10 -6.69 -6.45
N GLY A 291 8.71 -6.45 -7.69
CA GLY A 291 9.56 -6.48 -8.87
C GLY A 291 9.80 -5.08 -9.45
N THR A 292 10.31 -5.08 -10.68
CA THR A 292 10.73 -3.85 -11.37
C THR A 292 9.58 -2.93 -11.75
N ALA A 293 8.37 -3.45 -12.01
CA ALA A 293 7.21 -2.60 -12.30
C ALA A 293 6.81 -1.76 -11.07
N GLY A 294 6.82 -2.36 -9.88
CA GLY A 294 6.55 -1.64 -8.63
C GLY A 294 7.55 -0.52 -8.38
N LEU A 295 8.81 -0.78 -8.70
CA LEU A 295 9.87 0.21 -8.62
C LEU A 295 9.65 1.36 -9.60
N VAL A 296 9.30 1.08 -10.87
CA VAL A 296 8.97 2.11 -11.88
C VAL A 296 7.78 2.96 -11.45
N ALA A 297 6.68 2.34 -11.01
CA ALA A 297 5.49 3.07 -10.55
C ALA A 297 5.83 4.04 -9.42
N THR A 298 6.61 3.56 -8.45
CA THR A 298 7.09 4.37 -7.32
C THR A 298 8.03 5.49 -7.79
N ALA A 299 8.99 5.18 -8.67
CA ALA A 299 9.97 6.12 -9.21
C ALA A 299 9.29 7.28 -9.92
N ARG A 300 8.28 7.01 -10.76
CA ARG A 300 7.54 8.03 -11.51
C ARG A 300 6.84 9.01 -10.58
N ARG A 301 6.19 8.52 -9.52
CA ARG A 301 5.51 9.39 -8.55
C ARG A 301 6.48 10.16 -7.68
N ILE A 302 7.60 9.55 -7.27
CA ILE A 302 8.66 10.27 -6.56
C ILE A 302 9.24 11.38 -7.44
N ALA A 303 9.62 11.07 -8.68
CA ALA A 303 10.18 12.02 -9.64
C ALA A 303 9.21 13.17 -9.97
N SER A 304 7.91 12.89 -10.11
CA SER A 304 6.91 13.92 -10.40
C SER A 304 6.77 14.98 -9.30
N ASP A 305 7.13 14.61 -8.07
CA ASP A 305 7.03 15.46 -6.90
C ASP A 305 8.40 15.94 -6.39
N ALA A 306 9.50 15.55 -7.03
CA ALA A 306 10.85 15.66 -6.46
C ALA A 306 11.43 17.09 -6.48
N LEU A 307 12.22 17.41 -5.45
CA LEU A 307 13.06 18.61 -5.42
C LEU A 307 14.50 18.32 -5.88
N THR A 308 14.87 17.04 -5.96
CA THR A 308 16.18 16.57 -6.40
C THR A 308 16.05 15.63 -7.59
N TRP A 309 17.18 15.37 -8.27
CA TRP A 309 17.19 14.47 -9.40
C TRP A 309 16.91 13.02 -8.96
N ILE A 310 16.01 12.36 -9.71
CA ILE A 310 15.67 10.94 -9.57
C ILE A 310 16.08 10.22 -10.85
N PRO A 311 16.80 9.09 -10.78
CA PRO A 311 17.30 8.35 -11.96
C PRO A 311 16.19 7.54 -12.65
N LEU A 312 15.10 8.19 -13.06
CA LEU A 312 13.92 7.55 -13.60
C LEU A 312 14.22 6.70 -14.84
N ALA A 313 15.02 7.21 -15.78
CA ALA A 313 15.39 6.49 -17.00
C ALA A 313 16.08 5.16 -16.70
N ALA A 314 16.98 5.11 -15.71
CA ALA A 314 17.68 3.88 -15.33
C ALA A 314 16.71 2.84 -14.74
N VAL A 315 15.74 3.27 -13.94
CA VAL A 315 14.71 2.39 -13.38
C VAL A 315 13.77 1.86 -14.48
N GLU A 316 13.41 2.70 -15.45
CA GLU A 316 12.61 2.29 -16.61
C GLU A 316 13.36 1.33 -17.55
N ASP A 317 14.66 1.58 -17.77
CA ASP A 317 15.54 0.67 -18.53
C ASP A 317 15.67 -0.69 -17.86
N LEU A 318 15.85 -0.72 -16.53
CA LEU A 318 15.87 -1.96 -15.77
C LEU A 318 14.59 -2.78 -16.00
N HIS A 319 13.43 -2.14 -15.93
CA HIS A 319 12.17 -2.81 -16.18
C HIS A 319 12.05 -3.33 -17.62
N ARG A 320 12.42 -2.51 -18.62
CA ARG A 320 12.45 -2.95 -20.04
C ARG A 320 13.34 -4.16 -20.30
N GLN A 321 14.46 -4.26 -19.57
CA GLN A 321 15.43 -5.35 -19.71
C GLN A 321 15.06 -6.59 -18.88
N THR A 322 14.11 -6.47 -17.95
CA THR A 322 13.66 -7.58 -17.11
C THR A 322 12.76 -8.50 -17.92
N ALA A 323 13.24 -9.71 -18.21
CA ALA A 323 12.45 -10.70 -18.94
C ALA A 323 11.30 -11.24 -18.07
N PRO A 324 10.15 -11.59 -18.68
CA PRO A 324 9.10 -12.33 -17.99
C PRO A 324 9.62 -13.66 -17.44
N THR A 325 9.09 -14.09 -16.29
CA THR A 325 9.40 -15.42 -15.74
C THR A 325 8.62 -16.51 -16.49
N THR A 326 9.14 -17.75 -16.52
CA THR A 326 8.54 -18.86 -17.30
C THR A 326 7.07 -19.15 -16.97
N ASN A 327 6.67 -18.93 -15.71
CA ASN A 327 5.31 -19.18 -15.21
C ASN A 327 4.74 -17.90 -14.58
N GLU A 328 4.92 -16.77 -15.24
CA GLU A 328 4.44 -15.50 -14.73
C GLU A 328 2.90 -15.52 -14.56
N PRO A 329 2.38 -15.16 -13.38
CA PRO A 329 0.94 -15.03 -13.17
C PRO A 329 0.32 -13.97 -14.08
N GLU A 330 -0.98 -14.04 -14.35
CA GLU A 330 -1.67 -13.02 -15.17
C GLU A 330 -2.07 -11.77 -14.37
N GLY A 331 -2.10 -11.86 -13.03
CA GLY A 331 -2.66 -10.83 -12.14
C GLY A 331 -1.96 -9.46 -12.12
N LEU A 332 -2.50 -8.55 -11.33
CA LEU A 332 -1.98 -7.20 -11.16
C LEU A 332 -0.71 -7.16 -10.29
N LEU A 333 -0.77 -7.67 -9.06
CA LEU A 333 0.31 -7.44 -8.09
C LEU A 333 1.56 -8.24 -8.42
N ASP A 334 1.40 -9.53 -8.69
CA ASP A 334 2.52 -10.45 -8.92
C ASP A 334 2.65 -10.89 -10.38
N GLY A 335 1.81 -10.34 -11.28
CA GLY A 335 1.65 -10.85 -12.63
C GLY A 335 1.82 -9.84 -13.77
N ARG A 336 1.61 -10.38 -14.97
CA ARG A 336 1.71 -9.70 -16.25
C ARG A 336 0.85 -8.45 -16.34
N ALA A 337 -0.39 -8.48 -15.83
CA ALA A 337 -1.26 -7.32 -15.97
C ALA A 337 -0.66 -6.07 -15.33
N GLY A 338 -0.02 -6.19 -14.16
CA GLY A 338 0.66 -5.07 -13.52
C GLY A 338 1.95 -4.65 -14.22
N ALA A 339 2.72 -5.63 -14.68
CA ALA A 339 3.94 -5.38 -15.45
C ALA A 339 3.65 -4.62 -16.75
N ASP A 340 2.57 -4.95 -17.43
CA ASP A 340 2.16 -4.27 -18.66
C ASP A 340 1.50 -2.91 -18.33
N LEU A 341 0.68 -2.84 -17.26
CA LEU A 341 0.00 -1.60 -16.83
C LEU A 341 0.96 -0.47 -16.48
N VAL A 342 2.11 -0.77 -15.88
CA VAL A 342 3.09 0.27 -15.57
C VAL A 342 3.63 0.95 -16.82
N THR A 343 3.54 0.35 -18.01
CA THR A 343 3.99 0.97 -19.26
C THR A 343 2.93 1.88 -19.90
N ALA A 344 1.67 1.79 -19.46
CA ALA A 344 0.59 2.63 -19.95
C ALA A 344 0.75 4.10 -19.51
N VAL A 345 0.21 5.03 -20.32
CA VAL A 345 0.21 6.47 -20.01
C VAL A 345 -0.54 6.71 -18.70
N ALA A 346 -0.01 7.60 -17.86
CA ALA A 346 -0.38 7.77 -16.45
C ALA A 346 -1.89 7.82 -16.21
N ALA A 347 -2.39 6.85 -15.45
CA ALA A 347 -3.76 6.82 -14.96
C ALA A 347 -3.81 6.56 -13.44
N ALA A 348 -4.98 6.77 -12.83
CA ALA A 348 -5.17 6.75 -11.38
C ALA A 348 -5.15 5.35 -10.74
N TRP A 349 -4.81 4.31 -11.50
CA TRP A 349 -4.75 2.93 -11.02
C TRP A 349 -3.81 2.75 -9.83
N ASP A 350 -2.72 3.51 -9.78
CA ASP A 350 -1.67 3.39 -8.76
C ASP A 350 -2.06 3.94 -7.38
N ALA A 351 -3.27 4.46 -7.24
CA ALA A 351 -3.90 4.72 -5.94
C ALA A 351 -4.01 3.45 -5.08
N CYS A 352 -4.17 2.25 -5.69
CA CYS A 352 -4.18 0.98 -4.94
C CYS A 352 -2.82 0.65 -4.30
N LEU A 353 -1.76 1.33 -4.73
CA LEU A 353 -0.41 1.22 -4.19
C LEU A 353 -0.06 2.38 -3.23
N LEU A 354 -1.03 3.26 -2.89
CA LEU A 354 -0.83 4.48 -2.11
C LEU A 354 0.27 5.41 -2.68
N LEU A 355 0.40 5.44 -4.00
CA LEU A 355 1.37 6.32 -4.65
C LEU A 355 0.81 7.72 -4.93
N THR A 356 -0.53 7.88 -5.01
CA THR A 356 -1.23 9.17 -5.25
C THR A 356 -2.59 9.30 -4.56
#